data_AF-A0A2Z6RQ65-F1
#
_entry.id   AF-A0A2Z6RQ65-F1
#
_cell.length_a   1.000
_cell.length_b   1.000
_cell.length_c   1.000
_cell.angle_alpha   90.00
_cell.angle_beta   90.00
_cell.angle_gamma   90.00
#
_symmetry.space_group_name_H-M   'P 1'
#
loop_
_entity.id
_entity.type
_entity.pdbx_description
1 polymer ?
#
loop_
_entity_poly.entity_id
_entity_poly.type
_entity_poly.pdbx_seq_one_letter_code
_entity_poly.pdbx_strand_id
1 'polypeptide(L)'
;MYRFWYGYIKERYGDNAQLGYMDTDSFIILIMTEDIYKDMAKRPDIFDLNDSKTIGLFKDETPDSVITESFHIRAKSYHYVLADNSTRFKHKGLVRRV
;
A
#
# COMPACT_ATOMS: atom_id res chain seq x y z
N MET A 1 0.70 -6.33 -11.03
CA MET A 1 1.30 -5.00 -10.76
C MET A 1 0.79 -3.93 -11.71
N TYR A 2 1.32 -3.78 -12.94
CA TYR A 2 0.95 -2.67 -13.84
C TYR A 2 -0.54 -2.61 -14.22
N ARG A 3 -1.16 -3.77 -14.47
CA ARG A 3 -2.60 -3.85 -14.76
C ARG A 3 -3.46 -3.31 -13.61
N PHE A 4 -3.04 -3.53 -12.36
CA PHE A 4 -3.73 -3.00 -11.19
C PHE A 4 -3.54 -1.48 -11.07
N TRP A 5 -2.29 -1.00 -11.23
CA TRP A 5 -2.00 0.42 -11.13
C TRP A 5 -2.71 1.24 -12.23
N TYR A 6 -2.49 0.90 -13.50
CA TYR A 6 -3.04 1.67 -14.61
C TYR A 6 -4.50 1.32 -14.94
N GLY A 7 -4.88 0.05 -14.83
CA GLY A 7 -6.22 -0.43 -15.20
C GLY A 7 -7.24 -0.45 -14.08
N TYR A 8 -6.87 -0.08 -12.85
CA TYR A 8 -7.83 0.06 -11.76
C TYR A 8 -7.60 1.34 -10.96
N ILE A 9 -6.40 1.54 -10.39
CA ILE A 9 -6.14 2.69 -9.53
C ILE A 9 -6.21 4.01 -10.31
N LYS A 10 -5.48 4.14 -11.42
CA LYS A 10 -5.50 5.36 -12.24
C LYS A 10 -6.83 5.58 -12.94
N GLU A 11 -7.54 4.52 -13.33
CA GLU A 11 -8.86 4.65 -13.94
C GLU A 11 -9.90 5.17 -12.93
N ARG A 12 -9.87 4.67 -11.69
CA ARG A 12 -10.86 5.03 -10.65
C ARG A 12 -10.58 6.35 -9.96
N TYR A 13 -9.32 6.60 -9.63
CA TYR A 13 -8.92 7.75 -8.79
C TYR A 13 -8.25 8.86 -9.61
N GLY A 14 -7.80 8.60 -10.83
CA GLY A 14 -7.20 9.62 -11.69
C GLY A 14 -6.03 10.33 -11.00
N ASP A 15 -6.14 11.64 -10.85
CA ASP A 15 -5.14 12.50 -10.20
C ASP A 15 -5.21 12.45 -8.66
N ASN A 16 -6.27 11.86 -8.10
CA ASN A 16 -6.39 11.62 -6.66
C ASN A 16 -5.57 10.42 -6.18
N ALA A 17 -4.88 9.71 -7.07
CA ALA A 17 -3.97 8.62 -6.73
C ALA A 17 -2.53 8.93 -7.14
N GLN A 18 -1.63 8.84 -6.18
CA GLN A 18 -0.19 8.99 -6.37
C GLN A 18 0.54 7.72 -5.90
N LEU A 19 1.41 7.20 -6.77
CA LEU A 19 2.26 6.07 -6.42
C LEU A 19 3.40 6.56 -5.54
N GLY A 20 3.43 6.13 -4.28
CA GLY A 20 4.53 6.42 -3.36
C GLY A 20 5.71 5.46 -3.59
N TYR A 21 5.42 4.16 -3.59
CA TYR A 21 6.43 3.12 -3.74
C TYR A 21 5.83 1.83 -4.30
N MET A 22 6.67 1.05 -4.99
CA MET A 22 6.34 -0.26 -5.52
C MET A 22 7.51 -1.22 -5.24
N ASP A 23 7.23 -2.38 -4.67
CA ASP A 23 8.11 -3.55 -4.69
C ASP A 23 7.39 -4.69 -5.43
N THR A 24 8.13 -5.75 -5.76
CA THR A 24 7.74 -6.95 -6.52
C THR A 24 6.24 -7.31 -6.45
N ASP A 25 5.68 -7.34 -5.25
CA ASP A 25 4.32 -7.76 -4.92
C ASP A 25 3.55 -6.76 -4.04
N SER A 26 4.08 -5.56 -3.78
CA SER A 26 3.50 -4.60 -2.83
C SER A 26 3.53 -3.15 -3.34
N PHE A 27 2.59 -2.36 -2.84
CA PHE A 27 2.45 -0.94 -3.16
C PHE A 27 2.29 -0.10 -1.89
N ILE A 28 2.85 1.10 -1.91
CA ILE A 28 2.45 2.19 -1.02
C ILE A 28 1.85 3.27 -1.91
N ILE A 29 0.55 3.51 -1.75
CA ILE A 29 -0.23 4.41 -2.60
C ILE A 29 -0.86 5.47 -1.72
N LEU A 30 -0.74 6.72 -2.13
CA LEU A 30 -1.53 7.82 -1.59
C LEU A 30 -2.80 7.92 -2.42
N ILE A 31 -3.96 7.71 -1.79
CA ILE A 31 -5.28 7.85 -2.44
C ILE A 31 -6.09 8.87 -1.66
N MET A 32 -6.51 9.94 -2.33
CA MET A 32 -7.45 10.92 -1.78
C MET A 32 -8.87 10.45 -2.08
N THR A 33 -9.50 9.82 -1.07
CA THR A 33 -10.88 9.33 -1.14
C THR A 33 -11.53 9.46 0.24
N GLU A 34 -12.86 9.49 0.30
CA GLU A 34 -13.61 9.55 1.56
C GLU A 34 -13.43 8.26 2.37
N ASP A 35 -13.48 7.11 1.71
CA ASP A 35 -13.44 5.79 2.36
C ASP A 35 -12.92 4.72 1.40
N ILE A 36 -11.64 4.37 1.55
CA ILE A 36 -10.98 3.39 0.69
C ILE A 36 -11.52 1.97 0.90
N TYR A 37 -11.91 1.61 2.12
CA TYR A 37 -12.40 0.27 2.43
C TYR A 37 -13.75 0.00 1.79
N LYS A 38 -14.64 1.01 1.72
CA LYS A 38 -15.88 0.90 0.95
C LYS A 38 -15.63 0.65 -0.53
N ASP A 39 -14.58 1.21 -1.11
CA ASP A 39 -14.24 0.99 -2.50
C ASP A 39 -13.61 -0.39 -2.74
N MET A 40 -12.75 -0.84 -1.83
CA MET A 40 -12.20 -2.20 -1.85
C MET A 40 -13.30 -3.26 -1.72
N ALA A 41 -14.29 -3.02 -0.84
CA ALA A 41 -15.40 -3.95 -0.61
C ALA A 41 -16.30 -4.13 -1.84
N LYS A 42 -16.36 -3.14 -2.75
CA LYS A 42 -17.08 -3.26 -4.03
C LYS A 42 -16.34 -4.14 -5.04
N ARG A 43 -15.07 -4.48 -4.80
CA ARG A 43 -14.19 -5.24 -5.71
C ARG A 43 -13.54 -6.43 -5.01
N PRO A 44 -14.33 -7.43 -4.54
CA PRO A 44 -13.79 -8.66 -3.97
C PRO A 44 -13.01 -9.51 -4.98
N ASP A 45 -13.12 -9.19 -6.28
CA ASP A 45 -12.34 -9.78 -7.37
C ASP A 45 -10.88 -9.28 -7.42
N ILE A 46 -10.58 -8.17 -6.72
CA ILE A 46 -9.23 -7.56 -6.68
C ILE A 46 -8.68 -7.57 -5.25
N PHE A 47 -9.52 -7.33 -4.25
CA PHE A 47 -9.11 -7.19 -2.86
C PHE A 47 -9.61 -8.33 -1.99
N ASP A 48 -8.72 -8.82 -1.11
CA ASP A 48 -9.02 -9.80 -0.08
C ASP A 48 -9.17 -9.09 1.27
N LEU A 49 -10.41 -8.69 1.60
CA LEU A 49 -10.72 -8.06 2.89
C LEU A 49 -10.96 -9.08 4.02
N ASN A 50 -11.12 -10.36 3.68
CA ASN A 50 -11.48 -11.42 4.63
C ASN A 50 -10.30 -12.34 5.00
N ASP A 51 -9.07 -11.99 4.60
CA ASP A 51 -7.87 -12.83 4.72
C ASP A 51 -8.09 -14.28 4.24
N SER A 52 -8.81 -14.43 3.13
CA SER A 52 -9.08 -15.74 2.51
C SER A 52 -7.83 -16.41 1.92
N LYS A 53 -6.72 -15.66 1.79
CA LYS A 53 -5.44 -16.10 1.21
C LYS A 53 -5.58 -16.58 -0.24
N THR A 54 -6.54 -15.99 -0.95
CA THR A 54 -6.78 -16.28 -2.36
C THR A 54 -5.62 -15.75 -3.19
N ILE A 55 -5.05 -16.61 -4.03
CA ILE A 55 -3.91 -16.25 -4.87
C ILE A 55 -4.32 -15.17 -5.87
N GLY A 56 -3.55 -14.09 -5.94
CA GLY A 56 -3.73 -13.01 -6.91
C GLY A 56 -4.57 -11.83 -6.43
N LEU A 57 -5.12 -11.89 -5.22
CA LEU A 57 -5.81 -10.75 -4.59
C LEU A 57 -4.84 -9.89 -3.77
N PHE A 58 -5.13 -8.60 -3.70
CA PHE A 58 -4.43 -7.65 -2.85
C PHE A 58 -5.04 -7.66 -1.45
N LYS A 59 -4.19 -7.77 -0.44
CA LYS A 59 -4.57 -7.55 0.96
C LYS A 59 -3.98 -6.25 1.46
N ASP A 60 -4.61 -5.69 2.47
CA ASP A 60 -3.98 -4.61 3.25
C ASP A 60 -2.93 -5.18 4.22
N GLU A 61 -1.74 -4.58 4.24
CA GLU A 61 -0.67 -4.96 5.16
C GLU A 61 -0.74 -4.23 6.50
N THR A 62 -1.48 -3.10 6.57
CA THR A 62 -1.59 -2.25 7.75
C THR A 62 -3.05 -1.93 8.11
N PRO A 63 -3.88 -2.94 8.40
CA PRO A 63 -5.30 -2.73 8.70
C PRO A 63 -5.54 -1.95 10.00
N ASP A 64 -4.61 -2.04 10.95
CA ASP A 64 -4.74 -1.41 12.27
C ASP A 64 -4.57 0.11 12.25
N SER A 65 -3.88 0.67 11.26
CA SER A 65 -3.57 2.10 11.21
C SER A 65 -3.26 2.58 9.81
N VAL A 66 -3.82 3.74 9.45
CA VAL A 66 -3.55 4.38 8.17
C VAL A 66 -2.14 4.96 8.16
N ILE A 67 -1.44 4.82 7.03
CA ILE A 67 -0.16 5.46 6.78
C ILE A 67 -0.40 6.96 6.55
N THR A 68 0.15 7.81 7.42
CA THR A 68 0.04 9.27 7.31
C THR A 68 1.15 9.85 6.45
N GLU A 69 2.36 9.33 6.61
CA GLU A 69 3.54 9.81 5.91
C GLU A 69 4.42 8.63 5.46
N SER A 70 5.08 8.80 4.32
CA SER A 70 6.04 7.79 3.82
C SER A 70 7.25 8.46 3.17
N PHE A 71 8.43 7.90 3.45
CA PHE A 71 9.72 8.35 2.94
C PHE A 71 10.42 7.20 2.25
N HIS A 72 10.70 7.37 0.96
CA HIS A 72 11.28 6.33 0.12
C HIS A 72 12.70 6.76 -0.29
N ILE A 73 13.72 6.13 0.30
CA ILE A 73 15.12 6.54 0.12
C ILE A 73 15.72 5.85 -1.11
N ARG A 74 15.54 4.52 -1.19
CA ARG A 74 16.01 3.69 -2.32
C ARG A 74 15.20 2.40 -2.39
N ALA A 75 15.42 1.62 -3.43
CA ALA A 75 14.87 0.26 -3.52
C ALA A 75 15.16 -0.54 -2.24
N LYS A 76 14.12 -1.13 -1.67
CA LYS A 76 14.12 -1.93 -0.44
C LYS A 76 14.57 -1.17 0.82
N SER A 77 14.46 0.16 0.80
CA SER A 77 14.81 1.06 1.90
C SER A 77 13.78 2.18 2.02
N TYR A 78 12.84 2.03 2.94
CA TYR A 78 11.77 2.99 3.12
C TYR A 78 11.27 3.03 4.56
N HIS A 79 10.68 4.16 4.92
CA HIS A 79 10.06 4.43 6.20
C HIS A 79 8.63 4.90 5.97
N TYR A 80 7.76 4.59 6.91
CA TYR A 80 6.42 5.15 6.95
C TYR A 80 5.95 5.30 8.38
N VAL A 81 5.14 6.33 8.60
CA VAL A 81 4.55 6.68 9.88
C VAL A 81 3.08 6.31 9.83
N LEU A 82 2.62 5.65 10.88
CA LEU A 82 1.24 5.27 11.07
C LEU A 82 0.53 6.34 11.91
N ALA A 83 -0.79 6.40 11.80
CA ALA A 83 -1.62 7.36 12.55
C ALA A 83 -1.47 7.26 14.09
N ASP A 84 -1.01 6.11 14.60
CA ASP A 84 -0.67 5.89 16.01
C ASP A 84 0.70 6.49 16.43
N ASN A 85 1.32 7.29 15.55
CA ASN A 85 2.70 7.81 15.65
C ASN A 85 3.79 6.72 15.70
N SER A 86 3.46 5.45 15.43
CA SER A 86 4.48 4.42 15.31
C SER A 86 5.18 4.52 13.95
N THR A 87 6.51 4.44 13.97
CA THR A 87 7.32 4.44 12.76
C THR A 87 7.70 3.03 12.39
N ARG A 88 7.39 2.63 11.15
CA ARG A 88 7.81 1.36 10.56
C ARG A 88 8.86 1.64 9.49
N PHE A 89 9.82 0.73 9.37
CA PHE A 89 10.87 0.85 8.37
C PHE A 89 11.27 -0.51 7.82
N LYS A 90 11.62 -0.54 6.53
CA LYS A 90 12.27 -1.68 5.90
C LYS A 90 13.61 -1.24 5.35
N HIS A 91 14.65 -1.98 5.73
CA HIS A 91 16.02 -1.80 5.26
C HIS A 91 16.60 -3.16 4.91
N LYS A 92 16.61 -3.51 3.62
CA LYS A 92 17.23 -4.76 3.18
C LYS A 92 18.70 -4.54 2.86
N GLY A 93 19.55 -5.43 3.34
CA GLY A 93 21.00 -5.41 3.07
C GLY A 93 21.81 -4.40 3.90
N LEU A 94 21.22 -3.80 4.94
CA LEU A 94 21.97 -3.02 5.92
C LEU A 94 22.17 -3.85 7.19
N VAL A 95 23.40 -3.90 7.68
CA VAL A 95 23.73 -4.55 8.96
C VAL A 95 23.23 -3.64 10.08
N ARG A 96 22.41 -4.16 10.98
CA ARG A 96 22.10 -3.45 12.23
C ARG A 96 23.38 -3.40 13.05
N ARG A 97 23.97 -2.20 13.18
CA ARG A 97 24.97 -1.97 14.21
C ARG A 97 24.23 -1.90 15.55
N VAL A 98 24.51 -2.88 16.40
CA VAL A 98 24.14 -2.89 17.81
C VAL A 98 25.10 -1.98 18.57
#